data_AF-A0A1E7Q7P2-F1
#
_entry.id   AF-A0A1E7Q7P2-F1
#
_cell.length_a   1.000
_cell.length_b   1.000
_cell.length_c   1.000
_cell.angle_alpha   90.00
_cell.angle_beta   90.00
_cell.angle_gamma   90.00
#
_symmetry.space_group_name_H-M   'P 1'
#
loop_
_entity.id
_entity.type
_entity.pdbx_description
1 polymer ?
#
loop_
_entity_poly.entity_id
_entity_poly.type
_entity_poly.pdbx_seq_one_letter_code
_entity_poly.pdbx_strand_id
1 'polypeptide(L)'
;MKFSRHIAIIGLSAALSSFAYAEQKTPEVITFLQQQGVEVVDTFKTDAGVTGYAVTINGRALSVYLTPDNKHAMIGNLIDAQGNDLGAEAIQRLITGPANDKAWQRLADSNWVADGKDTAPRIIYTFTDPNCPYCHKLREAAAAEIAAGTVQLRHIMVGIIRQDSPSQAANILGAANPAQTLLQHHTMLGKGGIKQDQKAIKNGNAAVNANTQMLQELGYSATPTSFYKDENGEVVSVQGLPRPEALNKMLGK
;
A
#
# COMPACT_ATOMS: atom_id res chain seq x y z
N MET A 1 -44.22 -82.74 -24.51
CA MET A 1 -43.42 -81.66 -25.13
C MET A 1 -43.32 -80.51 -24.13
N LYS A 2 -42.11 -80.25 -23.60
CA LYS A 2 -41.80 -79.16 -22.66
C LYS A 2 -41.30 -77.94 -23.45
N PHE A 3 -41.79 -76.75 -23.16
CA PHE A 3 -41.16 -75.49 -23.59
C PHE A 3 -40.79 -74.66 -22.35
N SER A 4 -39.51 -74.32 -22.25
CA SER A 4 -38.90 -73.47 -21.23
C SER A 4 -38.72 -72.07 -21.81
N ARG A 5 -39.09 -71.01 -21.06
CA ARG A 5 -38.72 -69.62 -21.37
C ARG A 5 -37.73 -69.15 -20.30
N HIS A 6 -36.56 -68.72 -20.73
CA HIS A 6 -35.57 -68.05 -19.87
C HIS A 6 -35.65 -66.55 -20.14
N ILE A 7 -35.79 -65.77 -19.07
CA ILE A 7 -35.71 -64.30 -19.08
C ILE A 7 -34.29 -63.96 -18.62
N ALA A 8 -33.51 -63.31 -19.49
CA ALA A 8 -32.20 -62.77 -19.15
C ALA A 8 -32.34 -61.29 -18.74
N ILE A 9 -31.88 -60.95 -17.54
CA ILE A 9 -31.78 -59.57 -17.05
C ILE A 9 -30.33 -59.14 -17.23
N ILE A 10 -30.09 -58.11 -18.06
CA ILE A 10 -28.78 -57.48 -18.25
C ILE A 10 -28.70 -56.29 -17.28
N GLY A 11 -27.81 -56.37 -16.29
CA GLY A 11 -27.50 -55.28 -15.38
C GLY A 11 -26.45 -54.34 -15.98
N LEU A 12 -26.78 -53.05 -16.08
CA LEU A 12 -25.89 -51.99 -16.55
C LEU A 12 -25.27 -51.29 -15.33
N SER A 13 -23.99 -51.58 -15.04
CA SER A 13 -23.24 -50.94 -13.96
C SER A 13 -22.59 -49.64 -14.46
N ALA A 14 -23.10 -48.49 -14.04
CA ALA A 14 -22.48 -47.19 -14.27
C ALA A 14 -21.43 -46.91 -13.19
N ALA A 15 -20.15 -46.84 -13.57
CA ALA A 15 -19.07 -46.42 -12.69
C ALA A 15 -19.01 -44.88 -12.63
N LEU A 16 -19.43 -44.31 -11.50
CA LEU A 16 -19.22 -42.90 -11.18
C LEU A 16 -17.82 -42.72 -10.60
N SER A 17 -16.92 -42.12 -11.38
CA SER A 17 -15.60 -41.68 -10.90
C SER A 17 -15.75 -40.41 -10.07
N SER A 18 -15.78 -40.55 -8.74
CA SER A 18 -15.67 -39.42 -7.82
C SER A 18 -14.23 -38.92 -7.79
N PHE A 19 -13.98 -37.75 -8.38
CA PHE A 19 -12.75 -37.00 -8.12
C PHE A 19 -12.82 -36.44 -6.69
N ALA A 20 -12.21 -37.15 -5.74
CA ALA A 20 -11.98 -36.62 -4.40
C ALA A 20 -10.91 -35.52 -4.48
N TYR A 21 -11.31 -34.26 -4.34
CA TYR A 21 -10.38 -33.19 -3.98
C TYR A 21 -9.87 -33.50 -2.57
N ALA A 22 -8.60 -33.87 -2.45
CA ALA A 22 -7.96 -34.00 -1.15
C ALA A 22 -7.87 -32.60 -0.54
N GLU A 23 -8.62 -32.38 0.55
CA GLU A 23 -8.53 -31.18 1.37
C GLU A 23 -7.12 -31.15 1.98
N GLN A 24 -6.26 -30.27 1.46
CA GLN A 24 -4.86 -30.20 1.88
C GLN A 24 -4.84 -29.63 3.31
N LYS A 25 -4.76 -30.51 4.31
CA LYS A 25 -4.85 -30.16 5.72
C LYS A 25 -3.79 -29.12 6.08
N THR A 26 -4.24 -27.94 6.52
CA THR A 26 -3.38 -26.87 7.04
C THR A 26 -2.49 -27.43 8.17
N PRO A 27 -1.15 -27.22 8.12
CA PRO A 27 -0.25 -27.67 9.18
C PRO A 27 -0.63 -27.12 10.56
N GLU A 28 -0.51 -27.94 11.61
CA GLU A 28 -0.96 -27.58 12.97
C GLU A 28 -0.30 -26.30 13.50
N VAL A 29 0.97 -26.07 13.17
CA VAL A 29 1.69 -24.84 13.54
C VAL A 29 1.08 -23.59 12.91
N ILE A 30 0.55 -23.68 11.68
CA ILE A 30 -0.16 -22.56 11.02
C ILE A 30 -1.50 -22.32 11.70
N THR A 31 -2.24 -23.39 12.00
CA THR A 31 -3.49 -23.29 12.77
C THR A 31 -3.27 -22.63 14.14
N PHE A 32 -2.19 -23.00 14.84
CA PHE A 32 -1.81 -22.35 16.10
C PHE A 32 -1.54 -20.85 15.90
N LEU A 33 -0.78 -20.46 14.89
CA LEU A 33 -0.53 -19.05 14.58
C LEU A 33 -1.83 -18.29 14.27
N GLN A 34 -2.76 -18.88 13.53
CA GLN A 34 -4.07 -18.29 13.26
C GLN A 34 -4.87 -18.03 14.55
N GLN A 35 -4.81 -18.95 15.52
CA GLN A 35 -5.43 -18.74 16.84
C GLN A 35 -4.76 -17.61 17.64
N GLN A 36 -3.51 -17.26 17.33
CA GLN A 36 -2.80 -16.11 17.91
C GLN A 36 -3.05 -14.80 17.13
N GLY A 37 -3.96 -14.79 16.16
CA GLY A 37 -4.30 -13.60 15.38
C GLY A 37 -3.45 -13.36 14.13
N VAL A 38 -2.74 -14.38 13.65
CA VAL A 38 -2.09 -14.34 12.33
C VAL A 38 -3.13 -14.65 11.25
N GLU A 39 -3.34 -13.73 10.33
CA GLU A 39 -4.23 -13.96 9.19
C GLU A 39 -3.41 -14.45 8.00
N VAL A 40 -3.71 -15.64 7.50
CA VAL A 40 -3.05 -16.19 6.31
C VAL A 40 -3.77 -15.68 5.07
N VAL A 41 -3.03 -15.03 4.17
CA VAL A 41 -3.58 -14.53 2.90
C VAL A 41 -3.45 -15.60 1.82
N ASP A 42 -2.25 -16.10 1.58
CA ASP A 42 -1.98 -17.22 0.65
C ASP A 42 -0.59 -17.82 0.92
N THR A 43 -0.28 -18.91 0.24
CA THR A 43 1.03 -19.56 0.24
C THR A 43 1.84 -19.18 -0.98
N PHE A 44 3.16 -19.33 -0.89
CA PHE A 44 4.08 -19.17 -2.01
C PHE A 44 5.24 -20.15 -1.90
N LYS A 45 5.82 -20.51 -3.05
CA LYS A 45 7.00 -21.38 -3.11
C LYS A 45 8.27 -20.54 -3.00
N THR A 46 9.30 -21.13 -2.44
CA THR A 46 10.65 -20.55 -2.43
C THR A 46 11.63 -21.56 -3.02
N ASP A 47 12.72 -21.06 -3.61
CA ASP A 47 13.80 -21.90 -4.12
C ASP A 47 14.71 -22.46 -3.01
N ALA A 48 14.48 -22.06 -1.76
CA ALA A 48 15.15 -22.57 -0.56
C ALA A 48 14.55 -23.89 -0.03
N GLY A 49 13.55 -24.47 -0.72
CA GLY A 49 12.94 -25.74 -0.32
C GLY A 49 11.97 -25.64 0.86
N VAL A 50 11.59 -24.42 1.27
CA VAL A 50 10.58 -24.16 2.29
C VAL A 50 9.33 -23.52 1.67
N THR A 51 8.16 -23.80 2.25
CA THR A 51 6.92 -23.15 1.84
C THR A 51 6.75 -21.85 2.64
N GLY A 52 6.55 -20.75 1.93
CA GLY A 52 6.22 -19.45 2.51
C GLY A 52 4.71 -19.25 2.60
N TYR A 53 4.29 -18.51 3.62
CA TYR A 53 2.92 -18.04 3.83
C TYR A 53 2.99 -16.52 3.90
N ALA A 54 2.25 -15.85 3.02
CA ALA A 54 2.03 -14.42 3.11
C ALA A 54 0.94 -14.20 4.16
N VAL A 55 1.27 -13.47 5.22
CA VAL A 55 0.39 -13.28 6.37
C VAL A 55 0.28 -11.81 6.77
N THR A 56 -0.81 -11.46 7.44
CA THR A 56 -0.95 -10.21 8.19
C THR A 56 -0.96 -10.50 9.69
N ILE A 57 -0.13 -9.76 10.43
CA ILE A 57 -0.08 -9.80 11.91
C ILE A 57 -0.27 -8.37 12.41
N ASN A 58 -1.39 -8.09 13.08
CA ASN A 58 -1.75 -6.73 13.51
C ASN A 58 -1.67 -5.70 12.37
N GLY A 59 -2.15 -6.08 11.17
CA GLY A 59 -2.14 -5.24 9.97
C GLY A 59 -0.77 -5.13 9.27
N ARG A 60 0.30 -5.75 9.79
CA ARG A 60 1.61 -5.77 9.14
C ARG A 60 1.76 -7.01 8.27
N ALA A 61 2.10 -6.82 7.01
CA ALA A 61 2.42 -7.90 6.09
C ALA A 61 3.78 -8.52 6.44
N LEU A 62 3.83 -9.84 6.60
CA LEU A 62 5.01 -10.61 6.93
C LEU A 62 5.01 -11.94 6.19
N SER A 63 6.16 -12.60 6.17
CA SER A 63 6.27 -14.00 5.74
C SER A 63 6.39 -14.93 6.93
N VAL A 64 5.72 -16.08 6.85
CA VAL A 64 5.95 -17.23 7.72
C VAL A 64 6.47 -18.37 6.85
N TYR A 65 7.59 -18.97 7.24
CA TYR A 65 8.20 -20.10 6.52
C TYR A 65 8.08 -21.38 7.32
N LEU A 66 7.55 -22.42 6.69
CA LEU A 66 7.38 -23.72 7.30
C LEU A 66 8.66 -24.56 7.12
N THR A 67 9.12 -25.19 8.21
CA THR A 67 10.22 -26.15 8.12
C THR A 67 9.82 -27.39 7.33
N PRO A 68 10.77 -28.14 6.72
CA PRO A 68 10.44 -29.32 5.91
C PRO A 68 9.64 -30.42 6.62
N ASP A 69 9.67 -30.44 7.96
CA ASP A 69 8.90 -31.40 8.78
C ASP A 69 7.42 -30.99 8.98
N ASN A 70 7.00 -29.82 8.48
CA ASN A 70 5.68 -29.21 8.65
C ASN A 70 5.23 -28.99 10.12
N LYS A 71 6.18 -29.00 11.06
CA LYS A 71 5.89 -28.90 12.51
C LYS A 71 6.38 -27.61 13.15
N HIS A 72 7.31 -26.90 12.51
CA HIS A 72 7.85 -25.64 13.00
C HIS A 72 7.70 -24.53 11.96
N ALA A 73 7.68 -23.29 12.43
CA ALA A 73 7.54 -22.12 11.57
C ALA A 73 8.51 -21.02 12.02
N MET A 74 9.05 -20.28 11.06
CA MET A 74 9.88 -19.10 11.25
C MET A 74 9.14 -17.87 10.74
N ILE A 75 9.09 -16.79 11.52
CA ILE A 75 8.45 -15.53 11.13
C ILE A 75 9.53 -14.51 10.83
N GLY A 76 9.50 -13.89 9.66
CA GLY A 76 10.47 -12.88 9.25
C GLY A 76 10.76 -12.90 7.76
N ASN A 77 11.92 -12.37 7.37
CA ASN A 77 12.39 -12.34 5.99
C ASN A 77 13.34 -13.52 5.75
N LEU A 78 13.30 -14.11 4.56
CA LEU A 78 14.22 -15.16 4.15
C LEU A 78 15.13 -14.61 3.07
N ILE A 79 16.39 -14.33 3.45
CA ILE A 79 17.36 -13.66 2.59
C ILE A 79 18.27 -14.69 1.92
N ASP A 80 18.41 -14.62 0.59
CA ASP A 80 19.33 -15.47 -0.16
C ASP A 80 20.80 -14.97 -0.11
N ALA A 81 21.71 -15.69 -0.75
CA ALA A 81 23.13 -15.34 -0.77
C ALA A 81 23.44 -14.04 -1.53
N GLN A 82 22.49 -13.55 -2.34
CA GLN A 82 22.58 -12.31 -3.09
C GLN A 82 21.98 -11.13 -2.31
N GLY A 83 21.36 -11.39 -1.17
CA GLY A 83 20.71 -10.39 -0.33
C GLY A 83 19.25 -10.13 -0.69
N ASN A 84 18.63 -10.94 -1.55
CA ASN A 84 17.22 -10.79 -1.92
C ASN A 84 16.32 -11.43 -0.85
N ASP A 85 15.21 -10.78 -0.55
CA ASP A 85 14.16 -11.35 0.28
C ASP A 85 13.20 -12.20 -0.56
N LEU A 86 13.22 -13.51 -0.33
CA LEU A 86 12.42 -14.49 -1.07
C LEU A 86 10.91 -14.36 -0.84
N GLY A 87 10.48 -13.63 0.20
CA GLY A 87 9.07 -13.36 0.48
C GLY A 87 8.55 -12.04 -0.10
N ALA A 88 9.43 -11.13 -0.52
CA ALA A 88 9.05 -9.76 -0.84
C ALA A 88 8.07 -9.68 -2.01
N GLU A 89 8.31 -10.39 -3.11
CA GLU A 89 7.42 -10.41 -4.28
C GLU A 89 6.05 -11.01 -3.93
N ALA A 90 6.03 -12.09 -3.14
CA ALA A 90 4.79 -12.71 -2.72
C ALA A 90 3.96 -11.77 -1.82
N ILE A 91 4.59 -11.10 -0.85
CA ILE A 91 3.93 -10.07 -0.03
C ILE A 91 3.40 -8.94 -0.92
N GLN A 92 4.21 -8.46 -1.86
CA GLN A 92 3.81 -7.41 -2.79
C GLN A 92 2.58 -7.78 -3.58
N ARG A 93 2.59 -8.96 -4.22
CA ARG A 93 1.49 -9.43 -5.06
C ARG A 93 0.24 -9.77 -4.26
N LEU A 94 0.38 -10.37 -3.08
CA LEU A 94 -0.76 -10.94 -2.34
C LEU A 94 -1.37 -9.97 -1.33
N ILE A 95 -0.58 -9.04 -0.78
CA ILE A 95 -1.00 -8.20 0.35
C ILE A 95 -0.89 -6.72 0.02
N THR A 96 0.33 -6.20 -0.18
CA THR A 96 0.55 -4.75 -0.24
C THR A 96 0.08 -4.14 -1.56
N GLY A 97 0.25 -4.83 -2.69
CA GLY A 97 -0.25 -4.40 -4.00
C GLY A 97 -1.76 -4.18 -4.02
N PRO A 98 -2.59 -5.19 -3.71
CA PRO A 98 -4.05 -5.03 -3.66
C PRO A 98 -4.52 -3.95 -2.66
N ALA A 99 -3.83 -3.79 -1.53
CA ALA A 99 -4.11 -2.73 -0.57
C ALA A 99 -3.76 -1.33 -1.14
N ASN A 100 -2.62 -1.22 -1.81
CA ASN A 100 -2.15 0.01 -2.44
C ASN A 100 -3.02 0.41 -3.64
N ASP A 101 -3.51 -0.54 -4.43
CA ASP A 101 -4.44 -0.26 -5.54
C ASP A 101 -5.76 0.33 -5.03
N LYS A 102 -6.30 -0.22 -3.92
CA LYS A 102 -7.47 0.35 -3.25
C LYS A 102 -7.18 1.74 -2.69
N ALA A 103 -6.00 1.92 -2.08
CA ALA A 103 -5.58 3.23 -1.60
C ALA A 103 -5.49 4.24 -2.75
N TRP A 104 -4.89 3.87 -3.89
CA TRP A 104 -4.70 4.72 -5.06
C TRP A 104 -5.99 5.40 -5.53
N GLN A 105 -7.09 4.65 -5.60
CA GLN A 105 -8.40 5.19 -5.97
C GLN A 105 -8.88 6.23 -4.94
N ARG A 106 -8.78 5.91 -3.64
CA ARG A 106 -9.16 6.84 -2.56
C ARG A 106 -8.32 8.12 -2.56
N LEU A 107 -7.01 7.99 -2.83
CA LEU A 107 -6.11 9.13 -2.92
C LEU A 107 -6.51 10.04 -4.10
N ALA A 108 -6.91 9.45 -5.22
CA ALA A 108 -7.36 10.21 -6.40
C ALA A 108 -8.60 11.04 -6.14
N ASP A 109 -9.55 10.51 -5.37
CA ASP A 109 -10.80 11.18 -5.01
C ASP A 109 -10.67 12.12 -3.79
N SER A 110 -9.49 12.19 -3.17
CA SER A 110 -9.27 12.98 -1.96
C SER A 110 -9.06 14.49 -2.22
N ASN A 111 -9.04 15.27 -1.14
CA ASN A 111 -8.74 16.70 -1.22
C ASN A 111 -7.21 16.92 -1.28
N TRP A 112 -6.65 16.83 -2.49
CA TRP A 112 -5.24 17.12 -2.74
C TRP A 112 -5.02 18.49 -3.38
N VAL A 113 -3.80 19.01 -3.22
CA VAL A 113 -3.31 20.22 -3.89
C VAL A 113 -2.29 19.84 -4.95
N ALA A 114 -2.49 20.29 -6.18
CA ALA A 114 -1.55 20.05 -7.27
C ALA A 114 -0.25 20.86 -7.10
N ASP A 115 0.88 20.22 -7.41
CA ASP A 115 2.18 20.85 -7.58
C ASP A 115 2.86 20.27 -8.82
N GLY A 116 2.83 21.04 -9.91
CA GLY A 116 3.22 20.61 -11.25
C GLY A 116 2.09 20.73 -12.27
N LYS A 117 2.35 20.25 -13.49
CA LYS A 117 1.38 20.33 -14.59
C LYS A 117 0.36 19.19 -14.50
N ASP A 118 -0.89 19.47 -14.86
CA ASP A 118 -1.95 18.45 -14.97
C ASP A 118 -1.64 17.37 -16.00
N THR A 119 -0.81 17.71 -16.99
CA THR A 119 -0.37 16.80 -18.06
C THR A 119 0.88 15.98 -17.71
N ALA A 120 1.40 16.10 -16.49
CA ALA A 120 2.60 15.35 -16.11
C ALA A 120 2.31 13.85 -16.09
N PRO A 121 3.12 13.01 -16.78
CA PRO A 121 2.89 11.57 -16.85
C PRO A 121 3.12 10.86 -15.52
N ARG A 122 4.03 11.38 -14.67
CA ARG A 122 4.34 10.79 -13.37
C ARG A 122 3.54 11.48 -12.27
N ILE A 123 2.57 10.76 -11.71
CA ILE A 123 1.76 11.23 -10.57
C ILE A 123 2.28 10.60 -9.29
N ILE A 124 2.50 11.42 -8.27
CA ILE A 124 2.84 10.98 -6.92
C ILE A 124 1.83 11.60 -5.96
N TYR A 125 1.03 10.77 -5.29
CA TYR A 125 0.22 11.24 -4.16
C TYR A 125 1.09 11.22 -2.92
N THR A 126 1.07 12.30 -2.15
CA THR A 126 1.83 12.34 -0.90
C THR A 126 1.02 12.99 0.20
N PHE A 127 0.86 12.29 1.32
CA PHE A 127 0.40 12.91 2.56
C PHE A 127 1.48 13.89 3.03
N THR A 128 1.10 15.15 3.21
CA THR A 128 2.03 16.24 3.52
C THR A 128 1.55 16.99 4.75
N ASP A 129 2.43 17.09 5.74
CA ASP A 129 2.23 18.00 6.88
C ASP A 129 3.01 19.31 6.62
N PRO A 130 2.39 20.49 6.82
CA PRO A 130 3.04 21.79 6.64
C PRO A 130 4.34 21.97 7.43
N ASN A 131 4.53 21.24 8.53
CA ASN A 131 5.68 21.36 9.42
C ASN A 131 6.65 20.19 9.33
N CYS A 132 6.50 19.30 8.34
CA CYS A 132 7.36 18.13 8.20
C CYS A 132 8.60 18.42 7.33
N PRO A 133 9.82 18.43 7.89
CA PRO A 133 11.04 18.73 7.13
C PRO A 133 11.28 17.76 5.97
N TYR A 134 10.89 16.49 6.10
CA TYR A 134 11.04 15.51 5.02
C TYR A 134 10.03 15.71 3.88
N CYS A 135 8.84 16.28 4.15
CA CYS A 135 7.93 16.70 3.09
C CYS A 135 8.56 17.81 2.25
N HIS A 136 9.22 18.78 2.90
CA HIS A 136 9.95 19.84 2.19
C HIS A 136 11.09 19.27 1.36
N LYS A 137 11.93 18.40 1.92
CA LYS A 137 13.03 17.77 1.18
C LYS A 137 12.56 16.94 -0.01
N LEU A 138 11.43 16.23 0.12
CA LEU A 138 10.83 15.49 -1.00
C LEU A 138 10.44 16.44 -2.13
N ARG A 139 9.78 17.56 -1.79
CA ARG A 139 9.39 18.58 -2.77
C ARG A 139 10.57 19.28 -3.43
N GLU A 140 11.64 19.54 -2.68
CA GLU A 140 12.90 20.09 -3.22
C GLU A 140 13.55 19.11 -4.19
N ALA A 141 13.61 17.83 -3.83
CA ALA A 141 14.18 16.79 -4.68
C ALA A 141 13.43 16.57 -6.01
N ALA A 142 12.12 16.85 -6.01
CA ALA A 142 11.24 16.77 -7.18
C ALA A 142 11.19 18.06 -8.01
N ALA A 143 11.86 19.14 -7.58
CA ALA A 143 11.64 20.48 -8.15
C ALA A 143 11.99 20.57 -9.64
N ALA A 144 13.05 19.89 -10.08
CA ALA A 144 13.46 19.89 -11.49
C ALA A 144 12.43 19.19 -12.39
N GLU A 145 11.87 18.07 -11.94
CA GLU A 145 10.90 17.26 -12.68
C GLU A 145 9.53 17.93 -12.72
N ILE A 146 9.14 18.59 -11.62
CA ILE A 146 7.95 19.44 -11.57
C ILE A 146 8.08 20.60 -12.56
N ALA A 147 9.23 21.27 -12.60
CA ALA A 147 9.49 22.37 -13.53
C ALA A 147 9.51 21.90 -15.00
N ALA A 148 10.11 20.72 -15.26
CA ALA A 148 10.08 20.08 -16.58
C ALA A 148 8.67 19.63 -16.99
N GLY A 149 7.76 19.45 -16.02
CA GLY A 149 6.41 18.95 -16.24
C GLY A 149 6.36 17.43 -16.42
N THR A 150 7.38 16.71 -15.97
CA THR A 150 7.42 15.25 -16.00
C THR A 150 6.79 14.64 -14.75
N VAL A 151 6.80 15.36 -13.63
CA VAL A 151 6.20 14.94 -12.35
C VAL A 151 5.14 15.94 -11.89
N GLN A 152 4.06 15.42 -11.30
CA GLN A 152 3.12 16.17 -10.48
C GLN A 152 3.04 15.52 -9.10
N LEU A 153 3.30 16.32 -8.05
CA LEU A 153 2.94 15.93 -6.69
C LEU A 153 1.50 16.34 -6.42
N ARG A 154 0.72 15.41 -5.87
CA ARG A 154 -0.63 15.65 -5.37
C ARG A 154 -0.58 15.60 -3.84
N HIS A 155 -0.45 16.78 -3.24
CA HIS A 155 -0.27 16.93 -1.79
C HIS A 155 -1.60 16.76 -1.07
N ILE A 156 -1.74 15.66 -0.34
CA ILE A 156 -2.88 15.39 0.54
C ILE A 156 -2.54 15.98 1.91
N MET A 157 -3.00 17.21 2.15
CA MET A 157 -2.59 17.97 3.33
C MET A 157 -3.19 17.37 4.61
N VAL A 158 -2.33 17.13 5.60
CA VAL A 158 -2.68 16.64 6.95
C VAL A 158 -2.04 17.52 8.02
N GLY A 159 -2.51 17.42 9.26
CA GLY A 159 -1.93 18.15 10.39
C GLY A 159 -1.70 17.23 11.59
N ILE A 160 -0.54 16.59 11.66
CA ILE A 160 -0.20 15.58 12.68
C ILE A 160 1.12 15.84 13.41
N ILE A 161 1.97 16.75 12.94
CA ILE A 161 3.35 16.92 13.46
C ILE A 161 3.45 17.95 14.59
N ARG A 162 2.90 19.16 14.38
CA ARG A 162 2.87 20.25 15.36
C ARG A 162 1.44 20.68 15.67
N GLN A 163 1.25 21.33 16.82
CA GLN A 163 -0.05 21.87 17.26
C GLN A 163 -0.70 22.81 16.23
N ASP A 164 0.09 23.57 15.47
CA ASP A 164 -0.37 24.49 14.43
C ASP A 164 -0.47 23.87 13.03
N SER A 165 -0.12 22.59 12.87
CA SER A 165 -0.18 21.90 11.56
C SER A 165 -1.61 21.78 11.01
N PRO A 166 -2.64 21.42 11.81
CA PRO A 166 -4.02 21.36 11.31
C PRO A 166 -4.50 22.70 10.74
N SER A 167 -4.23 23.81 11.45
CA SER A 167 -4.66 25.13 11.00
C SER A 167 -3.88 25.61 9.77
N GLN A 168 -2.57 25.33 9.69
CA GLN A 168 -1.79 25.63 8.49
C GLN A 168 -2.25 24.81 7.27
N ALA A 169 -2.51 23.51 7.44
CA ALA A 169 -3.03 22.64 6.38
C ALA A 169 -4.41 23.12 5.90
N ALA A 170 -5.27 23.52 6.83
CA ALA A 170 -6.60 24.03 6.52
C ALA A 170 -6.54 25.38 5.82
N ASN A 171 -5.61 26.25 6.23
CA ASN A 171 -5.34 27.53 5.57
C ASN A 171 -4.92 27.32 4.10
N ILE A 172 -4.07 26.32 3.83
CA ILE A 172 -3.65 25.96 2.46
C ILE A 172 -4.84 25.43 1.66
N LEU A 173 -5.54 24.41 2.15
CA LEU A 173 -6.64 23.76 1.41
C LEU A 173 -7.84 24.68 1.18
N GLY A 174 -8.15 25.56 2.13
CA GLY A 174 -9.29 26.46 2.05
C GLY A 174 -9.00 27.82 1.40
N ALA A 175 -7.77 28.05 0.94
CA ALA A 175 -7.39 29.26 0.22
C ALA A 175 -8.08 29.34 -1.16
N ALA A 176 -8.20 30.55 -1.72
CA ALA A 176 -8.72 30.75 -3.07
C ALA A 176 -7.84 30.08 -4.15
N ASN A 177 -6.54 29.94 -3.88
CA ASN A 177 -5.61 29.22 -4.74
C ASN A 177 -4.69 28.32 -3.87
N PRO A 178 -5.14 27.10 -3.55
CA PRO A 178 -4.39 26.19 -2.67
C PRO A 178 -2.98 25.88 -3.16
N ALA A 179 -2.79 25.73 -4.48
CA ALA A 179 -1.48 25.44 -5.07
C ALA A 179 -0.49 26.60 -4.85
N GLN A 180 -0.93 27.83 -5.11
CA GLN A 180 -0.10 29.02 -4.85
C GLN A 180 0.18 29.18 -3.36
N THR A 181 -0.81 28.94 -2.50
CA THR A 181 -0.65 29.05 -1.04
C THR A 181 0.30 27.98 -0.48
N LEU A 182 0.25 26.75 -0.99
CA LEU A 182 1.21 25.69 -0.64
C LEU A 182 2.63 26.07 -1.05
N LEU A 183 2.83 26.57 -2.27
CA LEU A 183 4.13 27.02 -2.74
C LEU A 183 4.68 28.18 -1.88
N GLN A 184 3.83 29.15 -1.55
CA GLN A 184 4.20 30.24 -0.63
C GLN A 184 4.62 29.70 0.74
N HIS A 185 3.88 28.73 1.30
CA HIS A 185 4.22 28.08 2.56
C HIS A 185 5.58 27.41 2.50
N HIS A 186 5.86 26.68 1.43
CA HIS A 186 7.15 26.04 1.22
C HIS A 186 8.31 27.06 1.23
N THR A 187 8.16 28.20 0.53
CA THR A 187 9.19 29.25 0.51
C THR A 187 9.36 30.01 1.84
N MET A 188 8.32 30.01 2.70
CA MET A 188 8.27 30.78 3.94
C MET A 188 8.48 29.94 5.20
N LEU A 189 8.71 28.63 5.09
CA LEU A 189 8.80 27.72 6.25
C LEU A 189 9.82 28.20 7.30
N GLY A 190 11.02 28.59 6.87
CA GLY A 190 12.08 29.13 7.76
C GLY A 190 11.76 30.50 8.37
N LYS A 191 10.64 31.12 7.98
CA LYS A 191 10.17 32.44 8.44
C LYS A 191 8.81 32.34 9.18
N GLY A 192 8.38 31.14 9.56
CA GLY A 192 7.13 30.92 10.27
C GLY A 192 5.93 30.53 9.39
N GLY A 193 6.15 30.24 8.10
CA GLY A 193 5.11 29.78 7.18
C GLY A 193 4.22 30.90 6.63
N ILE A 194 3.09 30.52 6.03
CA ILE A 194 2.09 31.48 5.51
C ILE A 194 1.32 32.18 6.64
N LYS A 195 0.88 33.41 6.37
CA LYS A 195 -0.07 34.11 7.24
C LYS A 195 -1.38 33.33 7.31
N GLN A 196 -1.89 33.14 8.53
CA GLN A 196 -3.17 32.47 8.75
C GLN A 196 -4.36 33.35 8.36
N ASP A 197 -5.22 32.85 7.48
CA ASP A 197 -6.52 33.43 7.13
C ASP A 197 -7.64 32.59 7.77
N GLN A 198 -8.39 33.18 8.69
CA GLN A 198 -9.44 32.47 9.44
C GLN A 198 -10.59 31.97 8.56
N LYS A 199 -10.88 32.66 7.45
CA LYS A 199 -11.89 32.21 6.49
C LYS A 199 -11.38 30.99 5.73
N ALA A 200 -10.13 31.03 5.26
CA ALA A 200 -9.52 29.88 4.58
C ALA A 200 -9.43 28.67 5.53
N ILE A 201 -8.96 28.87 6.77
CA ILE A 201 -8.92 27.81 7.78
C ILE A 201 -10.30 27.17 7.98
N LYS A 202 -11.34 27.98 8.17
CA LYS A 202 -12.72 27.48 8.32
C LYS A 202 -13.15 26.63 7.12
N ASN A 203 -12.82 27.07 5.89
CA ASN A 203 -13.16 26.36 4.66
C ASN A 203 -12.40 25.02 4.52
N GLY A 204 -11.13 24.97 4.93
CA GLY A 204 -10.26 23.80 4.74
C GLY A 204 -10.37 22.74 5.84
N ASN A 205 -10.92 23.06 7.01
CA ASN A 205 -10.94 22.16 8.18
C ASN A 205 -11.53 20.77 7.88
N ALA A 206 -12.66 20.70 7.18
CA ALA A 206 -13.28 19.42 6.85
C ALA A 206 -12.40 18.56 5.95
N ALA A 207 -11.72 19.17 4.97
CA ALA A 207 -10.82 18.48 4.06
C ALA A 207 -9.57 17.95 4.78
N VAL A 208 -8.97 18.74 5.69
CA VAL A 208 -7.83 18.28 6.52
C VAL A 208 -8.23 17.11 7.41
N ASN A 209 -9.42 17.17 8.03
CA ASN A 209 -9.91 16.09 8.87
C ASN A 209 -10.13 14.80 8.07
N ALA A 210 -10.75 14.90 6.90
CA ALA A 210 -10.96 13.76 6.00
C ALA A 210 -9.62 13.15 5.53
N ASN A 211 -8.66 13.99 5.15
CA ASN A 211 -7.32 13.55 4.76
C ASN A 211 -6.58 12.87 5.91
N THR A 212 -6.66 13.42 7.12
CA THR A 212 -5.99 12.88 8.32
C THR A 212 -6.61 11.55 8.75
N GLN A 213 -7.94 11.45 8.68
CA GLN A 213 -8.64 10.18 8.90
C GLN A 213 -8.25 9.14 7.86
N MET A 214 -8.19 9.51 6.57
CA MET A 214 -7.75 8.59 5.52
C MET A 214 -6.33 8.08 5.75
N LEU A 215 -5.38 8.93 6.19
CA LEU A 215 -4.03 8.51 6.55
C LEU A 215 -4.05 7.42 7.64
N GLN A 216 -4.85 7.62 8.70
CA GLN A 216 -4.99 6.69 9.82
C GLN A 216 -5.65 5.37 9.39
N GLU A 217 -6.73 5.44 8.60
CA GLU A 217 -7.43 4.26 8.08
C GLU A 217 -6.57 3.41 7.14
N LEU A 218 -5.63 4.06 6.43
CA LEU A 218 -4.62 3.37 5.62
C LEU A 218 -3.46 2.80 6.47
N GLY A 219 -3.49 2.99 7.79
CA GLY A 219 -2.50 2.43 8.73
C GLY A 219 -1.20 3.22 8.83
N TYR A 220 -1.15 4.45 8.30
CA TYR A 220 0.03 5.29 8.31
C TYR A 220 -0.03 6.34 9.43
N SER A 221 1.14 6.70 9.97
CA SER A 221 1.27 7.65 11.08
C SER A 221 2.39 8.67 10.87
N ALA A 222 3.00 8.68 9.68
CA ALA A 222 4.14 9.54 9.36
C ALA A 222 3.92 10.32 8.06
N THR A 223 4.62 11.45 7.94
CA THR A 223 4.72 12.22 6.71
C THR A 223 6.20 12.42 6.33
N PRO A 224 6.54 12.48 5.03
CA PRO A 224 5.66 12.16 3.92
C PRO A 224 5.33 10.67 3.89
N THR A 225 4.10 10.34 3.49
CA THR A 225 3.74 8.98 3.03
C THR A 225 3.32 9.13 1.58
N SER A 226 4.10 8.57 0.66
CA SER A 226 3.94 8.75 -0.78
C SER A 226 3.47 7.45 -1.44
N PHE A 227 2.60 7.59 -2.43
CA PHE A 227 2.16 6.52 -3.33
C PHE A 227 2.47 6.91 -4.76
N TYR A 228 3.00 5.98 -5.53
CA TYR A 228 3.29 6.16 -6.96
C TYR A 228 3.19 4.82 -7.69
N LYS A 229 3.07 4.87 -9.01
CA LYS A 229 3.20 3.67 -9.85
C LYS A 229 4.66 3.46 -10.21
N ASP A 230 5.18 2.27 -9.99
CA ASP A 230 6.55 1.91 -10.38
C ASP A 230 6.66 1.68 -11.90
N GLU A 231 7.81 1.17 -12.36
CA GLU A 231 8.08 0.90 -13.77
C GLU A 231 7.19 -0.22 -14.36
N ASN A 232 6.69 -1.12 -13.51
CA ASN A 232 5.77 -2.19 -13.90
C ASN A 232 4.30 -1.73 -13.84
N GLY A 233 4.05 -0.50 -13.39
CA GLY A 233 2.71 0.06 -13.21
C GLY A 233 2.04 -0.33 -11.90
N GLU A 234 2.75 -1.01 -11.00
CA GLU A 234 2.26 -1.40 -9.68
C GLU A 234 2.25 -0.20 -8.74
N VAL A 235 1.21 -0.09 -7.91
CA VAL A 235 1.16 0.96 -6.90
C VAL A 235 2.03 0.56 -5.70
N VAL A 236 3.05 1.38 -5.46
CA VAL A 236 3.96 1.24 -4.32
C VAL A 236 3.78 2.40 -3.35
N SER A 237 3.98 2.12 -2.07
CA SER A 237 3.93 3.12 -1.01
C SER A 237 5.30 3.24 -0.32
N VAL A 238 5.68 4.45 0.08
CA VAL A 238 6.93 4.74 0.80
C VAL A 238 6.68 5.76 1.91
N GLN A 239 7.15 5.45 3.11
CA GLN A 239 7.15 6.39 4.24
C GLN A 239 8.51 7.08 4.37
N GLY A 240 8.49 8.37 4.69
CA GLY A 240 9.68 9.21 4.81
C GLY A 240 10.27 9.60 3.46
N LEU A 241 11.45 10.21 3.51
CA LEU A 241 12.22 10.53 2.31
C LEU A 241 12.92 9.26 1.80
N PRO A 242 12.67 8.79 0.57
CA PRO A 242 13.35 7.62 0.03
C PRO A 242 14.87 7.85 -0.05
N ARG A 243 15.64 6.76 0.01
CA ARG A 243 17.08 6.79 -0.30
C ARG A 243 17.29 7.24 -1.76
N PRO A 244 18.44 7.85 -2.11
CA PRO A 244 18.64 8.49 -3.42
C PRO A 244 18.25 7.64 -4.63
N GLU A 245 18.62 6.36 -4.66
CA GLU A 245 18.25 5.45 -5.76
C GLU A 245 16.73 5.24 -5.86
N ALA A 246 16.06 4.98 -4.73
CA ALA A 246 14.62 4.83 -4.68
C ALA A 246 13.87 6.14 -4.99
N LEU A 247 14.46 7.28 -4.63
CA LEU A 247 13.94 8.60 -4.97
C LEU A 247 14.01 8.86 -6.48
N ASN A 248 15.11 8.49 -7.14
CA ASN A 248 15.21 8.59 -8.60
C ASN A 248 14.17 7.71 -9.29
N LYS A 249 14.04 6.45 -8.86
CA LYS A 249 12.99 5.55 -9.35
C LYS A 249 11.60 6.15 -9.12
N MET A 250 11.33 6.69 -7.93
CA MET A 250 10.06 7.36 -7.61
C MET A 250 9.78 8.54 -8.57
N LEU A 251 10.78 9.34 -8.88
CA LEU A 251 10.66 10.52 -9.75
C LEU A 251 10.74 10.20 -11.25
N GLY A 252 11.02 8.95 -11.63
CA GLY A 252 11.16 8.52 -13.02
C GLY A 252 12.42 9.09 -13.68
N LYS A 253 13.52 9.18 -12.94
CA LYS A 253 14.84 9.59 -13.43
C LYS A 253 15.74 8.40 -13.75
#